data_AF-A0A9E0EWZ6-F1
#
_entry.id   AF-A0A9E0EWZ6-F1
#
_cell.length_a   1.000
_cell.length_b   1.000
_cell.length_c   1.000
_cell.angle_alpha   90.00
_cell.angle_beta   90.00
_cell.angle_gamma   90.00
#
_symmetry.space_group_name_H-M   'P 1'
#
loop_
_entity.id
_entity.type
_entity.pdbx_description
1 polymer ?
#
loop_
_entity_poly.entity_id
_entity_poly.type
_entity_poly.pdbx_seq_one_letter_code
_entity_poly.pdbx_strand_id
1 'polypeptide(L)'
;LNPHSITRLGIARTFQNIRLFREISVLDNVRIAHYGQTAYSPAEALLHIGRFRAEERRITVQALDLLAVFHLDASANEKAKNLPYGLQRRLEMARALATEPKLLLLDEPAAGMNPNEILQLMDFIRWIRKTFSVTILLIEHQMRLVMGICERLVVLDFGATIAEGLPAEIQANPKVLEAYLGEEVAS
;
A
#
# COMPACT_ATOMS: atom_id res chain seq x y z
N LEU A 1 10.15 16.03 -5.65
CA LEU A 1 10.75 15.72 -4.33
C LEU A 1 11.39 14.35 -4.38
N ASN A 2 12.55 14.17 -3.75
CA ASN A 2 13.22 12.86 -3.68
C ASN A 2 12.38 11.91 -2.78
N PRO A 3 12.20 10.61 -3.11
CA PRO A 3 11.41 9.64 -2.33
C PRO A 3 11.55 9.71 -0.81
N HIS A 4 12.78 9.85 -0.28
CA HIS A 4 13.03 9.93 1.16
C HIS A 4 12.46 11.19 1.84
N SER A 5 12.29 12.28 1.08
CA SER A 5 11.65 13.50 1.58
C SER A 5 10.13 13.32 1.67
N ILE A 6 9.53 12.54 0.76
CA ILE A 6 8.09 12.25 0.74
C ILE A 6 7.70 11.32 1.89
N THR A 7 8.48 10.27 2.14
CA THR A 7 8.26 9.37 3.29
C THR A 7 8.38 10.10 4.62
N ARG A 8 9.32 11.06 4.73
CA ARG A 8 9.44 11.92 5.92
C ARG A 8 8.25 12.83 6.17
N LEU A 9 7.46 13.14 5.14
CA LEU A 9 6.20 13.86 5.27
C LEU A 9 5.03 12.93 5.68
N GLY A 10 5.30 11.63 5.89
CA GLY A 10 4.29 10.64 6.26
C GLY A 10 3.48 10.13 5.06
N ILE A 11 4.03 10.19 3.85
CA ILE A 11 3.37 9.68 2.64
C ILE A 11 4.07 8.40 2.18
N ALA A 12 3.33 7.30 2.09
CA ALA A 12 3.77 6.04 1.50
C ALA A 12 2.99 5.76 0.21
N ARG A 13 3.63 5.14 -0.78
CA ARG A 13 3.03 4.77 -2.07
C ARG A 13 3.28 3.30 -2.37
N THR A 14 2.24 2.57 -2.73
CA THR A 14 2.37 1.26 -3.40
C THR A 14 2.39 1.46 -4.90
N PHE A 15 2.96 0.52 -5.63
CA PHE A 15 3.03 0.57 -7.09
C PHE A 15 2.15 -0.52 -7.70
N GLN A 16 1.64 -0.27 -8.91
CA GLN A 16 0.94 -1.26 -9.72
C GLN A 16 1.72 -2.58 -9.78
N ASN A 17 3.01 -2.49 -10.13
CA ASN A 17 3.95 -3.59 -10.06
C ASN A 17 4.54 -3.69 -8.66
N ILE A 18 4.37 -4.86 -8.01
CA ILE A 18 4.90 -5.15 -6.68
C ILE A 18 6.41 -4.91 -6.66
N ARG A 19 6.88 -3.92 -5.89
CA ARG A 19 8.31 -3.58 -5.80
C ARG A 19 8.96 -4.19 -4.57
N LEU A 20 8.79 -5.48 -4.34
CA LEU A 20 9.45 -6.18 -3.25
C LEU A 20 10.93 -6.45 -3.56
N PHE A 21 11.76 -6.50 -2.52
CA PHE A 21 13.10 -7.05 -2.63
C PHE A 21 12.97 -8.58 -2.70
N ARG A 22 12.97 -9.10 -3.93
CA ARG A 22 12.58 -10.48 -4.24
C ARG A 22 13.46 -11.56 -3.60
N GLU A 23 14.75 -11.26 -3.43
CA GLU A 23 15.75 -12.24 -2.96
C GLU A 23 15.96 -12.24 -1.44
N ILE A 24 15.42 -11.26 -0.71
CA ILE A 24 15.51 -11.19 0.75
C ILE A 24 14.24 -11.76 1.39
N SER A 25 14.30 -11.96 2.71
CA SER A 25 13.20 -12.53 3.46
C SER A 25 11.98 -11.61 3.52
N VAL A 26 10.82 -12.18 3.84
CA VAL A 26 9.58 -11.43 4.17
C VAL A 26 9.84 -10.45 5.32
N LEU A 27 10.51 -10.92 6.38
CA LEU A 27 10.91 -10.10 7.53
C LEU A 27 11.80 -8.93 7.12
N ASP A 28 12.83 -9.17 6.33
CA ASP A 28 13.76 -8.12 5.92
C ASP A 28 13.12 -7.09 4.99
N ASN A 29 12.15 -7.50 4.16
CA ASN A 29 11.37 -6.55 3.37
C ASN A 29 10.69 -5.51 4.26
N VAL A 30 10.15 -5.92 5.42
CA VAL A 30 9.50 -5.01 6.38
C VAL A 30 10.52 -4.25 7.21
N ARG A 31 11.59 -4.90 7.71
CA ARG A 31 12.66 -4.24 8.48
C ARG A 31 13.31 -3.09 7.70
N ILE A 32 13.48 -3.24 6.39
CA ILE A 32 14.06 -2.19 5.56
C ILE A 32 13.25 -0.89 5.59
N ALA A 33 11.93 -0.96 5.74
CA ALA A 33 11.09 0.23 5.84
C ALA A 33 11.37 1.03 7.12
N HIS A 34 11.79 0.37 8.20
CA HIS A 34 12.16 1.02 9.46
C HIS A 34 13.54 1.69 9.43
N TYR A 35 14.45 1.32 8.50
CA TYR A 35 15.78 1.93 8.39
C TYR A 35 15.75 3.43 8.04
N GLY A 36 14.65 3.94 7.49
CA GLY A 36 14.45 5.39 7.31
C GLY A 36 14.25 6.17 8.61
N GLN A 37 14.04 5.47 9.73
CA GLN A 37 13.69 6.01 11.05
C GLN A 37 14.65 5.57 12.17
N THR A 38 15.79 4.95 11.83
CA THR A 38 16.73 4.45 12.84
C THR A 38 17.40 5.58 13.61
N ALA A 39 17.56 5.37 14.92
CA ALA A 39 18.21 6.30 15.83
C ALA A 39 19.74 6.10 15.98
N TYR A 40 20.39 5.30 15.11
CA TYR A 40 21.84 5.06 15.12
C TYR A 40 22.53 5.60 13.86
N SER A 41 23.78 6.00 14.00
CA SER A 41 24.62 6.52 12.91
C SER A 41 25.25 5.40 12.06
N PRO A 42 25.66 5.67 10.80
CA PRO A 42 26.37 4.69 9.97
C PRO A 42 27.65 4.12 10.63
N ALA A 43 28.34 4.93 11.44
CA ALA A 43 29.53 4.49 12.17
C ALA A 43 29.18 3.49 13.30
N GLU A 44 28.10 3.74 14.04
CA GLU A 44 27.58 2.79 15.04
C GLU A 44 27.11 1.48 14.40
N ALA A 45 26.53 1.56 13.19
CA ALA A 45 26.13 0.41 12.40
C ALA A 45 27.33 -0.44 11.97
N LEU A 46 28.37 0.19 11.42
CA LEU A 46 29.58 -0.49 10.95
C LEU A 46 30.36 -1.15 12.10
N LEU A 47 30.47 -0.46 13.22
CA LEU A 47 31.21 -0.93 14.39
C LEU A 47 30.36 -1.82 15.32
N HIS A 48 29.05 -1.96 15.06
CA HIS A 48 28.08 -2.68 15.89
C HIS A 48 28.08 -2.23 17.37
N ILE A 49 28.31 -0.95 17.63
CA ILE A 49 28.47 -0.36 18.97
C ILE A 49 27.24 0.46 19.38
N GLY A 50 27.19 0.81 20.67
CA GLY A 50 26.18 1.72 21.21
C GLY A 50 24.78 1.14 21.12
N ARG A 51 23.85 1.88 20.51
CA ARG A 51 22.43 1.55 20.46
C ARG A 51 22.06 0.54 19.38
N PHE A 52 22.99 0.20 18.48
CA PHE A 52 22.74 -0.64 17.31
C PHE A 52 21.99 -1.94 17.64
N ARG A 53 22.51 -2.76 18.58
CA ARG A 53 21.90 -4.06 18.92
C ARG A 53 20.52 -3.95 19.59
N ALA A 54 20.26 -2.85 20.30
CA ALA A 54 18.97 -2.63 20.93
C ALA A 54 17.94 -2.19 19.88
N GLU A 55 18.35 -1.32 18.96
CA GLU A 55 17.50 -0.82 17.88
C GLU A 55 17.15 -1.92 16.86
N GLU A 56 18.13 -2.75 16.47
CA GLU A 56 17.89 -3.90 15.60
C GLU A 56 16.89 -4.89 16.19
N ARG A 57 16.97 -5.14 17.50
CA ARG A 57 15.98 -5.97 18.20
C ARG A 57 14.60 -5.31 18.19
N ARG A 58 14.52 -4.00 18.45
CA ARG A 58 13.26 -3.24 18.41
C ARG A 58 12.60 -3.33 17.04
N ILE A 59 13.35 -3.07 15.97
CA ILE A 59 12.89 -3.14 14.58
C ILE A 59 12.43 -4.55 14.23
N THR A 60 13.17 -5.57 14.66
CA THR A 60 12.79 -6.97 14.42
C THR A 60 11.47 -7.33 15.09
N VAL A 61 11.26 -6.91 16.34
CA VAL A 61 9.99 -7.14 17.06
C VAL A 61 8.84 -6.41 16.37
N GLN A 62 9.00 -5.11 16.06
CA GLN A 62 7.97 -4.33 15.37
C GLN A 62 7.60 -4.92 13.99
N ALA A 63 8.60 -5.37 13.23
CA ALA A 63 8.36 -6.00 11.93
C ALA A 63 7.62 -7.33 12.07
N LEU A 64 7.95 -8.16 13.08
CA LEU A 64 7.24 -9.42 13.34
C LEU A 64 5.80 -9.18 13.80
N ASP A 65 5.57 -8.21 14.69
CA ASP A 65 4.23 -7.83 15.12
C ASP A 65 3.38 -7.39 13.93
N LEU A 66 3.94 -6.57 13.03
CA LEU A 66 3.25 -6.16 11.82
C LEU A 66 3.00 -7.34 10.87
N LEU A 67 3.95 -8.25 10.69
CA LEU A 67 3.75 -9.45 9.86
C LEU A 67 2.66 -10.36 10.42
N ALA A 68 2.57 -10.52 11.75
CA ALA A 68 1.51 -11.30 12.38
C ALA A 68 0.12 -10.70 12.10
N VAL A 69 0.02 -9.37 12.21
CA VAL A 69 -1.18 -8.60 11.88
C VAL A 69 -1.58 -8.76 10.41
N PHE A 70 -0.61 -9.01 9.53
CA PHE A 70 -0.82 -9.26 8.09
C PHE A 70 -0.94 -10.75 7.71
N HIS A 71 -0.87 -11.65 8.69
CA HIS A 71 -0.84 -13.11 8.53
C HIS A 71 0.33 -13.60 7.64
N LEU A 72 1.52 -13.05 7.86
CA LEU A 72 2.76 -13.33 7.15
C LEU A 72 3.90 -13.81 8.07
N ASP A 73 3.64 -13.94 9.37
CA ASP A 73 4.61 -14.36 10.39
C ASP A 73 5.15 -15.77 10.15
N ALA A 74 4.31 -16.71 9.71
CA ALA A 74 4.73 -18.07 9.37
C ALA A 74 5.75 -18.11 8.22
N SER A 75 5.70 -17.15 7.30
CA SER A 75 6.61 -17.01 6.15
C SER A 75 7.72 -15.98 6.39
N ALA A 76 7.92 -15.49 7.62
CA ALA A 76 8.87 -14.42 7.91
C ALA A 76 10.28 -14.65 7.36
N ASN A 77 10.76 -15.90 7.40
CA ASN A 77 12.10 -16.29 6.91
C ASN A 77 12.12 -16.72 5.43
N GLU A 78 10.97 -16.80 4.78
CA GLU A 78 10.86 -17.17 3.38
C GLU A 78 11.28 -16.02 2.47
N LYS A 79 11.82 -16.32 1.29
CA LYS A 79 12.10 -15.27 0.28
C LYS A 79 10.80 -14.69 -0.26
N ALA A 80 10.74 -13.37 -0.39
CA ALA A 80 9.55 -12.68 -0.88
C ALA A 80 9.07 -13.17 -2.26
N LYS A 81 9.97 -13.61 -3.14
CA LYS A 81 9.62 -14.16 -4.47
C LYS A 81 8.87 -15.49 -4.44
N ASN A 82 8.98 -16.25 -3.35
CA ASN A 82 8.34 -17.56 -3.22
C ASN A 82 6.89 -17.45 -2.75
N LEU A 83 6.51 -16.30 -2.20
CA LEU A 83 5.13 -16.05 -1.79
C LEU A 83 4.18 -16.08 -3.00
N PRO A 84 2.96 -16.64 -2.86
CA PRO A 84 1.88 -16.41 -3.81
C PRO A 84 1.60 -14.92 -4.01
N TYR A 85 1.09 -14.54 -5.19
CA TYR A 85 0.88 -13.13 -5.57
C TYR A 85 0.06 -12.34 -4.54
N GLY A 86 -1.02 -12.91 -4.00
CA GLY A 86 -1.82 -12.28 -2.96
C GLY A 86 -1.03 -11.99 -1.67
N LEU A 87 -0.14 -12.91 -1.26
CA LEU A 87 0.73 -12.70 -0.10
C LEU A 87 1.85 -11.69 -0.40
N GLN A 88 2.37 -11.64 -1.63
CA GLN A 88 3.30 -10.58 -2.05
C GLN A 88 2.64 -9.19 -1.93
N ARG A 89 1.37 -9.06 -2.34
CA ARG A 89 0.64 -7.80 -2.21
C ARG A 89 0.44 -7.40 -0.75
N ARG A 90 0.10 -8.36 0.12
CA ARG A 90 0.02 -8.14 1.58
C ARG A 90 1.36 -7.67 2.15
N LEU A 91 2.47 -8.29 1.74
CA LEU A 91 3.81 -7.90 2.18
C LEU A 91 4.18 -6.49 1.70
N GLU A 92 3.81 -6.11 0.48
CA GLU A 92 4.03 -4.75 0.00
C GLU A 92 3.29 -3.71 0.85
N MET A 93 2.03 -3.98 1.20
CA MET A 93 1.23 -3.12 2.07
C MET A 93 1.79 -3.08 3.50
N ALA A 94 2.19 -4.23 4.07
CA ALA A 94 2.85 -4.29 5.38
C ALA A 94 4.12 -3.43 5.39
N ARG A 95 4.97 -3.55 4.36
CA ARG A 95 6.18 -2.74 4.23
C ARG A 95 5.87 -1.25 4.09
N ALA A 96 4.80 -0.89 3.37
CA ALA A 96 4.37 0.51 3.26
C ALA A 96 3.88 1.06 4.60
N LEU A 97 3.19 0.26 5.41
CA LEU A 97 2.67 0.66 6.72
C LEU A 97 3.73 0.66 7.82
N ALA A 98 4.80 -0.11 7.67
CA ALA A 98 5.96 -0.08 8.56
C ALA A 98 6.66 1.29 8.60
N THR A 99 6.42 2.16 7.61
CA THR A 99 6.90 3.56 7.67
C THR A 99 6.00 4.49 8.47
N GLU A 100 4.95 3.95 9.11
CA GLU A 100 3.93 4.70 9.86
C GLU A 100 3.35 5.89 9.08
N PRO A 101 2.86 5.68 7.84
CA PRO A 101 2.39 6.77 7.01
C PRO A 101 1.08 7.36 7.54
N LYS A 102 0.92 8.66 7.38
CA LYS A 102 -0.36 9.37 7.53
C LYS A 102 -1.24 9.21 6.29
N LEU A 103 -0.61 9.10 5.12
CA LEU A 103 -1.26 8.92 3.82
C LEU A 103 -0.65 7.74 3.07
N LEU A 104 -1.49 6.76 2.72
CA LEU A 104 -1.15 5.62 1.88
C LEU A 104 -1.76 5.80 0.48
N LEU A 105 -0.90 5.84 -0.54
CA LEU A 105 -1.31 5.92 -1.94
C LEU A 105 -1.36 4.51 -2.53
N LEU A 106 -2.53 4.11 -3.02
CA LEU A 106 -2.75 2.85 -3.71
C LEU A 106 -3.00 3.12 -5.20
N ASP A 107 -2.10 2.64 -6.04
CA ASP A 107 -2.08 2.90 -7.47
C ASP A 107 -2.48 1.64 -8.25
N GLU A 108 -3.74 1.62 -8.72
CA GLU A 108 -4.45 0.51 -9.37
C GLU A 108 -4.19 -0.88 -8.72
N PRO A 109 -4.48 -1.05 -7.43
CA PRO A 109 -4.22 -2.29 -6.71
C PRO A 109 -5.04 -3.50 -7.19
N ALA A 110 -6.14 -3.30 -7.91
CA ALA A 110 -7.01 -4.37 -8.43
C ALA A 110 -6.64 -4.84 -9.86
N ALA A 111 -5.64 -4.23 -10.50
CA ALA A 111 -5.25 -4.60 -11.86
C ALA A 111 -4.92 -6.10 -11.97
N GLY A 112 -5.60 -6.79 -12.90
CA GLY A 112 -5.42 -8.22 -13.16
C GLY A 112 -6.04 -9.16 -12.13
N MET A 113 -6.84 -8.66 -11.18
CA MET A 113 -7.52 -9.47 -10.17
C MET A 113 -8.91 -9.93 -10.62
N ASN A 114 -9.32 -11.13 -10.21
CA ASN A 114 -10.68 -11.63 -10.44
C ASN A 114 -11.70 -11.02 -9.45
N PRO A 115 -13.01 -11.16 -9.69
CA PRO A 115 -14.04 -10.56 -8.83
C PRO A 115 -14.00 -10.96 -7.35
N ASN A 116 -13.55 -12.17 -7.03
CA ASN A 116 -13.42 -12.63 -5.64
C ASN A 116 -12.19 -12.01 -4.96
N GLU A 117 -11.08 -11.90 -5.68
CA GLU A 117 -9.86 -11.23 -5.22
C GLU A 117 -10.09 -9.74 -4.96
N ILE A 118 -10.90 -9.07 -5.79
CA ILE A 118 -11.31 -7.67 -5.58
C ILE A 118 -12.03 -7.52 -4.23
N LEU A 119 -12.95 -8.41 -3.89
CA LEU A 119 -13.64 -8.36 -2.60
C LEU A 119 -12.69 -8.52 -1.42
N GLN A 120 -11.74 -9.45 -1.51
CA GLN A 120 -10.72 -9.63 -0.48
C GLN A 120 -9.83 -8.39 -0.33
N LEU A 121 -9.47 -7.75 -1.44
CA LEU A 121 -8.72 -6.49 -1.44
C LEU A 121 -9.53 -5.36 -0.80
N MET A 122 -10.82 -5.24 -1.11
CA MET A 122 -11.72 -4.24 -0.50
C MET A 122 -11.75 -4.36 1.02
N ASP A 123 -12.00 -5.58 1.53
CA ASP A 123 -12.06 -5.84 2.97
C ASP A 123 -10.71 -5.57 3.64
N PHE A 124 -9.62 -5.91 2.95
CA PHE A 124 -8.27 -5.66 3.44
C PHE A 124 -7.96 -4.17 3.53
N ILE A 125 -8.29 -3.37 2.52
CA ILE A 125 -8.09 -1.91 2.54
C ILE A 125 -8.92 -1.27 3.66
N ARG A 126 -10.18 -1.68 3.83
CA ARG A 126 -11.04 -1.21 4.94
C ARG A 126 -10.44 -1.53 6.29
N TRP A 127 -9.93 -2.75 6.45
CA TRP A 127 -9.28 -3.17 7.69
C TRP A 127 -7.99 -2.40 7.96
N ILE A 128 -7.15 -2.13 6.94
CA ILE A 128 -5.94 -1.30 7.08
C ILE A 128 -6.32 0.08 7.59
N ARG A 129 -7.26 0.75 6.91
CA ARG A 129 -7.72 2.09 7.29
C ARG A 129 -8.18 2.13 8.75
N LYS A 130 -9.00 1.17 9.16
CA LYS A 130 -9.57 1.10 10.51
C LYS A 130 -8.51 0.80 11.57
N THR A 131 -7.62 -0.15 11.30
CA THR A 131 -6.63 -0.65 12.27
C THR A 131 -5.49 0.34 12.49
N PHE A 132 -5.02 0.95 11.41
CA PHE A 132 -3.86 1.85 11.44
C PHE A 132 -4.23 3.33 11.43
N SER A 133 -5.53 3.66 11.35
CA SER A 133 -6.03 5.06 11.29
C SER A 133 -5.34 5.90 10.20
N VAL A 134 -5.04 5.27 9.06
CA VAL A 134 -4.33 5.88 7.93
C VAL A 134 -5.30 6.44 6.89
N THR A 135 -4.95 7.57 6.28
CA THR A 135 -5.71 8.11 5.14
C THR A 135 -5.28 7.36 3.87
N ILE A 136 -6.23 6.98 3.02
CA ILE A 136 -5.94 6.24 1.79
C ILE A 136 -6.37 7.08 0.59
N LEU A 137 -5.46 7.30 -0.35
CA LEU A 137 -5.79 7.80 -1.68
C LEU A 137 -5.69 6.63 -2.65
N LEU A 138 -6.80 6.32 -3.31
CA LEU A 138 -6.90 5.22 -4.27
C LEU A 138 -7.02 5.79 -5.67
N ILE A 139 -6.18 5.31 -6.58
CA ILE A 139 -6.30 5.51 -8.03
C ILE A 139 -6.76 4.19 -8.61
N GLU A 140 -7.94 4.18 -9.23
CA GLU A 140 -8.55 2.98 -9.79
C GLU A 140 -9.54 3.30 -10.90
N HIS A 141 -9.66 2.36 -11.84
CA HIS A 141 -10.72 2.36 -12.85
C HIS A 141 -11.78 1.27 -12.57
N GLN A 142 -11.51 0.35 -11.64
CA GLN A 142 -12.48 -0.69 -11.28
C GLN A 142 -13.62 -0.14 -10.40
N MET A 143 -14.78 0.12 -11.02
CA MET A 143 -15.94 0.74 -10.35
C MET A 143 -16.45 -0.03 -9.14
N ARG A 144 -16.38 -1.37 -9.14
CA ARG A 144 -16.81 -2.17 -7.98
C ARG A 144 -15.98 -1.86 -6.72
N LEU A 145 -14.66 -1.71 -6.88
CA LEU A 145 -13.75 -1.37 -5.80
C LEU A 145 -14.00 0.07 -5.34
N VAL A 146 -13.94 1.01 -6.28
CA VAL A 146 -14.07 2.46 -6.04
C VAL A 146 -15.37 2.78 -5.30
N MET A 147 -16.51 2.29 -5.79
CA MET A 147 -17.81 2.55 -5.19
C MET A 147 -17.99 1.87 -3.84
N GLY A 148 -17.26 0.79 -3.58
CA GLY A 148 -17.40 0.03 -2.35
C GLY A 148 -16.57 0.55 -1.18
N ILE A 149 -15.45 1.26 -1.41
CA ILE A 149 -14.55 1.66 -0.31
C ILE A 149 -14.27 3.15 -0.21
N CYS A 150 -14.50 3.94 -1.26
CA CYS A 150 -14.22 5.37 -1.24
C CYS A 150 -15.37 6.16 -0.61
N GLU A 151 -15.04 7.16 0.20
CA GLU A 151 -16.01 8.10 0.78
C GLU A 151 -16.21 9.34 -0.09
N ARG A 152 -15.18 9.70 -0.85
CA ARG A 152 -15.19 10.78 -1.84
C ARG A 152 -14.47 10.32 -3.08
N LEU A 153 -14.94 10.79 -4.22
CA LEU A 153 -14.44 10.46 -5.53
C LEU A 153 -14.13 11.73 -6.31
N VAL A 154 -13.06 11.68 -7.09
CA VAL A 154 -12.71 12.68 -8.10
C VAL A 154 -12.51 11.91 -9.40
N VAL A 155 -13.28 12.26 -10.43
CA VAL A 155 -13.20 11.65 -11.75
C VAL A 155 -12.49 12.59 -12.69
N LEU A 156 -11.50 12.06 -13.40
CA LEU A 156 -10.66 12.79 -14.34
C LEU A 156 -10.90 12.24 -15.75
N ASP A 157 -11.02 13.13 -16.72
CA ASP A 157 -11.06 12.81 -18.15
C ASP A 157 -10.19 13.82 -18.91
N PHE A 158 -9.33 13.33 -19.81
CA PHE A 158 -8.30 14.11 -20.52
C PHE A 158 -7.51 15.12 -19.65
N GLY A 159 -7.22 14.74 -18.40
CA GLY A 159 -6.47 15.57 -17.45
C GLY A 159 -7.29 16.68 -16.78
N ALA A 160 -8.60 16.75 -17.02
CA ALA A 160 -9.51 17.67 -16.37
C ALA A 160 -10.46 16.93 -15.41
N THR A 161 -10.75 17.52 -14.26
CA THR A 161 -11.78 16.98 -13.36
C THR A 161 -13.15 17.17 -13.97
N ILE A 162 -13.86 16.07 -14.21
CA ILE A 162 -15.22 16.08 -14.78
C ILE A 162 -16.32 15.96 -13.73
N ALA A 163 -16.00 15.36 -12.57
CA ALA A 163 -16.92 15.23 -11.45
C ALA A 163 -16.15 15.04 -10.13
N GLU A 164 -16.72 15.55 -9.03
CA GLU A 164 -16.25 15.32 -7.68
C GLU A 164 -17.47 15.20 -6.75
N GLY A 165 -17.47 14.21 -5.85
CA GLY A 165 -18.59 13.99 -4.95
C GLY A 165 -18.57 12.65 -4.23
N LEU A 166 -19.72 12.29 -3.65
CA LEU A 166 -19.96 10.99 -3.06
C LEU A 166 -20.13 9.92 -4.15
N PRO A 167 -19.84 8.63 -3.86
CA PRO A 167 -20.01 7.53 -4.81
C PRO A 167 -21.36 7.51 -5.54
N ALA A 168 -22.46 7.74 -4.81
CA ALA A 168 -23.81 7.77 -5.37
C ALA A 168 -24.04 8.93 -6.35
N GLU A 169 -23.43 10.09 -6.08
CA GLU A 169 -23.53 11.28 -6.95
C GLU A 169 -22.71 11.08 -8.24
N ILE A 170 -21.53 10.48 -8.12
CA ILE A 170 -20.68 10.14 -9.26
C ILE A 170 -21.33 9.10 -10.16
N GLN A 171 -21.93 8.05 -9.59
CA GLN A 171 -22.59 7.00 -10.36
C GLN A 171 -23.77 7.52 -11.19
N ALA A 172 -24.48 8.54 -10.70
CA ALA A 172 -25.59 9.17 -11.42
C ALA A 172 -25.15 10.32 -12.35
N ASN A 173 -23.85 10.67 -12.38
CA ASN A 173 -23.37 11.82 -13.13
C ASN A 173 -23.32 11.51 -14.64
N PRO A 174 -24.05 12.26 -15.49
CA PRO A 174 -24.09 12.00 -16.93
C PRO A 174 -22.73 12.05 -17.63
N LYS A 175 -21.83 12.96 -17.21
CA LYS A 175 -20.47 13.07 -17.79
C LYS A 175 -19.61 11.86 -17.47
N VAL A 176 -19.78 11.30 -16.27
CA VAL A 176 -19.05 10.10 -15.83
C VAL A 176 -19.56 8.89 -16.60
N LEU A 177 -20.89 8.76 -16.76
CA LEU A 177 -21.49 7.69 -17.56
C LEU A 177 -21.06 7.78 -19.03
N GLU A 178 -21.04 8.98 -19.61
CA GLU A 178 -20.57 9.21 -20.99
C GLU A 178 -19.10 8.81 -21.16
N ALA A 179 -18.22 9.23 -20.24
CA ALA A 179 -16.81 8.87 -20.28
C ALA A 179 -16.58 7.35 -20.14
N TYR A 180 -17.34 6.65 -19.29
CA TYR A 180 -17.23 5.20 -19.11
C TYR A 180 -17.83 4.40 -20.27
N LEU A 181 -18.99 4.80 -20.79
CA LEU A 181 -19.67 4.09 -21.89
C LEU A 181 -19.04 4.38 -23.26
N GLY A 182 -18.38 5.52 -23.42
CA GLY A 182 -17.65 5.88 -24.63
C GLY A 182 -16.45 4.97 -24.93
N GLU A 183 -15.84 4.35 -23.90
CA GLU A 183 -14.74 3.39 -24.09
C GLU A 183 -15.24 1.98 -24.46
N GLU A 184 -16.38 1.51 -23.93
CA GLU A 184 -16.92 0.18 -24.24
C GLU A 184 -17.46 0.05 -25.68
N VAL A 185 -17.87 1.15 -26.31
CA VAL A 185 -18.45 1.14 -27.68
C VAL A 185 -17.38 1.37 -28.76
N ALA A 186 -16.14 1.71 -28.38
CA ALA A 186 -15.04 2.00 -29.31
C ALA A 186 -14.02 0.87 -29.48
N SER A 187 -14.36 -0.38 -29.09
CA SER A 187 -13.51 -1.58 -29.25
C SER A 187 -14.17 -2.67 -30.08
#